data_AF-G2E144-F1
#
_entry.id   AF-G2E144-F1
#
_cell.length_a   1.000
_cell.length_b   1.000
_cell.length_c   1.000
_cell.angle_alpha   90.00
_cell.angle_beta   90.00
_cell.angle_gamma   90.00
#
_symmetry.space_group_name_H-M   'P 1'
#
loop_
_entity.id
_entity.type
_entity.pdbx_description
1 polymer ?
#
loop_
_entity_poly.entity_id
_entity_poly.type
_entity_poly.pdbx_seq_one_letter_code
_entity_poly.pdbx_strand_id
1 'polypeptide(L)'
;MTVRFVPHAAFRSCSAVARSGRLWLSLICLLPWLFGCSSLQTAANADRGDRADGSVQAPPEPNWRQTPDGSEARLKVGRSVAGMSLPDSFVYSLDPVALRKEVVEVCVKRGGERNFLRSLVADLYFSGVDPAAATEALLLGDCGKDAEILEEMAAQGGADSRDAIAQRAVSVLGMPARRQVERALAAGRERQVNLVEAEAGLDGGGLPAYGMFYFPSTGEGRRLDASVALNRLFEEAVPGYGIYTFVLVGKGFSQLTGVDAARYRELFRVIETYVATTPEELDVPSAESHAFLVPVDPRSDGPDLVDLISPELSDFMRGQLRRELRRDGQKTLAARLDTESGPFLVATLEPGLLPSSPRAPRLVADLSGVGPEYLYAVVDAYDRPIPIEFSGSAKSLALIRERLLRLPIKTDAKDDDKPTPGERWIIMLGHFAGAPDPLRAGRVACTLFHSIERHKA
;
A
#
# COMPACT_ATOMS: atom_id res chain seq x y z
N MET A 1 47.44 -41.21 -43.96
CA MET A 1 48.18 -41.01 -42.70
C MET A 1 47.20 -41.15 -41.54
N THR A 2 47.16 -42.36 -40.98
CA THR A 2 47.23 -42.71 -39.54
C THR A 2 47.15 -41.54 -38.54
N VAL A 3 46.41 -41.55 -37.42
CA VAL A 3 46.11 -42.61 -36.42
C VAL A 3 44.81 -42.28 -35.64
N ARG A 4 44.07 -43.34 -35.26
CA ARG A 4 42.94 -43.41 -34.32
C ARG A 4 43.38 -43.20 -32.85
N PHE A 5 42.51 -42.71 -31.95
CA PHE A 5 42.36 -43.33 -30.61
C PHE A 5 41.02 -42.97 -29.95
N VAL A 6 40.31 -44.02 -29.51
CA VAL A 6 39.17 -44.08 -28.57
C VAL A 6 39.66 -44.95 -27.40
N PRO A 7 39.36 -44.65 -26.13
CA PRO A 7 38.38 -45.45 -25.37
C PRO A 7 37.53 -44.61 -24.37
N HIS A 8 36.23 -44.85 -24.23
CA HIS A 8 35.57 -45.84 -23.35
C HIS A 8 36.00 -45.81 -21.86
N ALA A 9 35.08 -45.40 -20.99
CA ALA A 9 34.89 -46.00 -19.67
C ALA A 9 33.41 -45.88 -19.25
N ALA A 10 32.75 -47.03 -19.21
CA ALA A 10 31.49 -47.24 -18.51
C ALA A 10 31.79 -47.58 -17.04
N PHE A 11 30.94 -47.13 -16.10
CA PHE A 11 30.77 -47.83 -14.83
C PHE A 11 29.30 -47.83 -14.41
N ARG A 12 28.78 -49.05 -14.26
CA ARG A 12 27.52 -49.43 -13.63
C ARG A 12 27.66 -49.35 -12.10
N SER A 13 26.52 -49.18 -11.42
CA SER A 13 26.01 -50.01 -10.29
C SER A 13 25.15 -49.11 -9.38
N CYS A 14 23.84 -49.31 -9.25
CA CYS A 14 23.16 -50.32 -8.41
C CYS A 14 23.76 -50.47 -7.01
N SER A 15 23.07 -49.89 -6.02
CA SER A 15 22.94 -50.49 -4.68
C SER A 15 21.81 -49.79 -3.91
N ALA A 16 20.71 -50.53 -3.75
CA ALA A 16 19.74 -50.35 -2.68
C ALA A 16 20.33 -50.88 -1.38
N VAL A 17 20.21 -50.14 -0.27
CA VAL A 17 20.40 -50.62 1.12
C VAL A 17 19.49 -49.77 2.03
N ALA A 18 18.35 -50.33 2.45
CA ALA A 18 18.00 -50.76 3.82
C ALA A 18 17.78 -49.61 4.83
N ARG A 19 16.55 -49.39 5.31
CA ARG A 19 15.95 -50.02 6.52
C ARG A 19 16.88 -50.01 7.73
N SER A 20 16.66 -49.05 8.64
CA SER A 20 16.86 -49.13 10.11
C SER A 20 15.90 -48.08 10.69
N GLY A 21 14.90 -48.39 11.52
CA GLY A 21 15.03 -48.92 12.89
C GLY A 21 14.61 -47.78 13.82
N ARG A 22 13.35 -47.75 14.27
CA ARG A 22 12.90 -48.23 15.59
C ARG A 22 13.29 -47.30 16.76
N LEU A 23 12.26 -46.98 17.53
CA LEU A 23 12.27 -46.80 18.99
C LEU A 23 13.09 -45.64 19.54
N TRP A 24 12.42 -44.61 20.05
CA TRP A 24 12.75 -44.05 21.37
C TRP A 24 11.46 -43.53 22.01
N LEU A 25 10.86 -44.43 22.78
CA LEU A 25 9.79 -44.19 23.74
C LEU A 25 10.47 -44.00 25.11
N SER A 26 10.02 -42.98 25.83
CA SER A 26 9.91 -42.95 27.29
C SER A 26 11.14 -42.57 28.13
N LEU A 27 10.83 -42.08 29.35
CA LEU A 27 11.65 -41.69 30.51
C LEU A 27 12.16 -40.23 30.45
N ILE A 28 11.94 -39.32 31.42
CA ILE A 28 11.62 -39.36 32.86
C ILE A 28 11.07 -37.93 33.18
N CYS A 29 9.85 -37.75 33.69
CA CYS A 29 9.49 -37.59 35.12
C CYS A 29 10.39 -36.66 35.96
N LEU A 30 9.78 -35.92 36.89
CA LEU A 30 10.38 -35.21 38.03
C LEU A 30 10.90 -33.78 37.75
N LEU A 31 10.10 -32.77 38.12
CA LEU A 31 10.38 -31.88 39.26
C LEU A 31 9.36 -30.73 39.34
N PRO A 32 8.35 -30.82 40.23
CA PRO A 32 7.74 -29.66 40.86
C PRO A 32 8.45 -29.37 42.21
N TRP A 33 8.29 -28.15 42.73
CA TRP A 33 8.67 -27.66 44.07
C TRP A 33 10.12 -27.17 44.28
N LEU A 34 10.30 -25.85 44.35
CA LEU A 34 10.99 -25.10 45.43
C LEU A 34 10.37 -23.68 45.45
N PHE A 35 9.49 -23.36 46.40
CA PHE A 35 9.77 -22.70 47.68
C PHE A 35 10.35 -21.28 47.57
N GLY A 36 9.59 -20.30 48.08
CA GLY A 36 10.01 -18.90 48.22
C GLY A 36 8.95 -18.03 48.90
N CYS A 37 8.55 -18.39 50.12
CA CYS A 37 7.87 -17.48 51.05
C CYS A 37 8.85 -16.41 51.55
N SER A 38 8.46 -15.13 51.48
CA SER A 38 9.03 -14.07 52.31
C SER A 38 7.91 -13.15 52.78
N SER A 39 7.66 -13.20 54.08
CA SER A 39 6.68 -12.43 54.83
C SER A 39 7.26 -11.11 55.36
N LEU A 40 6.38 -10.10 55.41
CA LEU A 40 6.24 -9.10 56.49
C LEU A 40 7.46 -8.29 56.95
N GLN A 41 7.39 -6.97 56.72
CA GLN A 41 7.70 -5.99 57.76
C GLN A 41 6.71 -4.83 57.74
N THR A 42 5.88 -4.79 58.78
CA THR A 42 5.10 -3.67 59.28
C THR A 42 6.01 -2.62 59.92
N ALA A 43 5.80 -1.36 59.61
CA ALA A 43 6.07 -0.26 60.54
C ALA A 43 4.93 0.76 60.42
N ALA A 44 4.11 0.80 61.46
CA ALA A 44 3.15 1.85 61.72
C ALA A 44 3.90 3.13 62.14
N ASN A 45 3.40 4.28 61.72
CA ASN A 45 3.44 5.48 62.54
C ASN A 45 2.18 6.29 62.26
N ALA A 46 1.45 6.53 63.34
CA ALA A 46 0.28 7.39 63.42
C ALA A 46 0.68 8.66 64.18
N ASP A 47 0.37 9.81 63.61
CA ASP A 47 -0.15 11.02 64.29
C ASP A 47 -0.56 11.97 63.15
N ARG A 48 -1.85 12.30 62.97
CA ARG A 48 -2.60 13.37 63.68
C ARG A 48 -1.92 14.73 63.41
N GLY A 49 -2.53 15.71 62.77
CA GLY A 49 -3.79 15.88 62.08
C GLY A 49 -3.82 17.33 61.59
N ASP A 50 -4.54 17.63 60.52
CA ASP A 50 -5.19 18.93 60.42
C ASP A 50 -6.34 18.91 59.43
N ARG A 51 -7.45 19.45 59.89
CA ARG A 51 -8.73 19.53 59.21
C ARG A 51 -8.74 20.88 58.50
N ALA A 52 -8.58 20.87 57.18
CA ALA A 52 -8.90 22.02 56.35
C ALA A 52 -9.95 21.58 55.34
N ASP A 53 -11.16 22.11 55.50
CA ASP A 53 -12.19 22.11 54.47
C ASP A 53 -11.62 22.79 53.23
N GLY A 54 -11.30 21.99 52.22
CA GLY A 54 -10.91 22.43 50.90
C GLY A 54 -11.67 21.59 49.90
N SER A 55 -12.71 22.17 49.32
CA SER A 55 -13.43 21.60 48.18
C SER A 55 -12.45 21.04 47.16
N VAL A 56 -12.48 19.72 46.95
CA VAL A 56 -11.76 19.06 45.86
C VAL A 56 -12.39 19.53 44.56
N GLN A 57 -11.85 20.60 43.98
CA GLN A 57 -12.08 20.95 42.59
C GLN A 57 -11.51 19.81 41.74
N ALA A 58 -12.37 19.18 40.94
CA ALA A 58 -11.92 18.32 39.86
C ALA A 58 -10.90 19.08 39.00
N PRO A 59 -9.89 18.39 38.43
CA PRO A 59 -8.98 19.02 37.48
C PRO A 59 -9.78 19.75 36.39
N PRO A 60 -9.40 20.97 36.00
CA PRO A 60 -10.10 21.69 34.95
C PRO A 60 -10.10 20.84 33.67
N GLU A 61 -11.26 20.72 33.02
CA GLU A 61 -11.35 20.03 31.73
C GLU A 61 -10.39 20.70 30.72
N PRO A 62 -9.66 19.91 29.91
CA PRO A 62 -8.70 20.46 28.97
C PRO A 62 -9.39 21.28 27.87
N ASN A 63 -8.78 22.42 27.56
CA ASN A 63 -9.33 23.55 26.79
C ASN A 63 -9.84 23.21 25.37
N TRP A 64 -9.48 22.05 24.82
CA TRP A 64 -9.93 21.62 23.49
C TRP A 64 -11.36 21.06 23.48
N ARG A 65 -11.93 20.70 24.64
CA ARG A 65 -13.37 20.37 24.78
C ARG A 65 -14.25 21.60 25.01
N GLN A 66 -13.66 22.76 25.27
CA GLN A 66 -14.39 24.01 25.40
C GLN A 66 -14.59 24.60 24.01
N THR A 67 -15.70 24.26 23.36
CA THR A 67 -16.25 25.14 22.33
C THR A 67 -16.54 26.49 22.98
N PRO A 68 -15.96 27.61 22.51
CA PRO A 68 -16.21 28.91 23.09
C PRO A 68 -17.67 29.29 22.81
N ASP A 69 -18.49 29.23 23.85
CA ASP A 69 -19.88 29.64 23.80
C ASP A 69 -19.95 31.18 23.76
N GLY A 70 -20.49 31.72 22.67
CA GLY A 70 -21.25 32.97 22.64
C GLY A 70 -20.54 34.28 23.02
N SER A 71 -19.75 34.84 22.13
CA SER A 71 -19.69 36.30 21.98
C SER A 71 -19.49 36.70 20.52
N GLU A 72 -20.54 37.28 19.95
CA GLU A 72 -20.59 37.84 18.60
C GLU A 72 -19.51 38.91 18.39
N ALA A 73 -18.43 38.54 17.71
CA ALA A 73 -17.58 39.49 17.00
C ALA A 73 -17.44 39.01 15.56
N ARG A 74 -18.30 39.54 14.70
CA ARG A 74 -18.24 39.40 13.24
C ARG A 74 -16.87 39.83 12.73
N LEU A 75 -16.03 38.86 12.35
CA LEU A 75 -15.08 39.03 11.25
C LEU A 75 -15.71 38.37 10.02
N LYS A 76 -16.16 39.23 9.10
CA LYS A 76 -16.63 38.85 7.77
C LYS A 76 -15.42 38.51 6.88
N VAL A 77 -15.13 37.22 6.73
CA VAL A 77 -14.61 36.53 5.53
C VAL A 77 -14.96 35.06 5.78
N GLY A 78 -15.73 34.29 5.03
CA GLY A 78 -16.45 34.42 3.78
C GLY A 78 -16.78 32.98 3.37
N ARG A 79 -18.07 32.61 3.45
CA ARG A 79 -18.71 31.34 3.03
C ARG A 79 -18.69 30.16 4.03
N SER A 80 -19.77 30.11 4.80
CA SER A 80 -20.30 28.90 5.44
C SER A 80 -20.65 27.87 4.36
N VAL A 81 -20.08 26.67 4.49
CA VAL A 81 -20.59 25.46 3.83
C VAL A 81 -21.24 24.58 4.89
N ALA A 82 -22.38 25.04 5.40
CA ALA A 82 -23.34 24.15 6.03
C ALA A 82 -24.07 23.41 4.91
N GLY A 83 -23.70 22.16 4.66
CA GLY A 83 -24.33 21.31 3.64
C GLY A 83 -23.39 20.49 2.74
N MET A 84 -22.11 20.33 3.07
CA MET A 84 -21.27 19.32 2.41
C MET A 84 -21.61 17.95 3.01
N SER A 85 -22.38 17.14 2.28
CA SER A 85 -22.37 15.69 2.46
C SER A 85 -20.95 15.22 2.19
N LEU A 86 -20.18 14.96 3.26
CA LEU A 86 -18.88 14.32 3.16
C LEU A 86 -19.08 12.96 2.47
N PRO A 87 -18.23 12.57 1.50
CA PRO A 87 -18.34 11.26 0.87
C PRO A 87 -18.21 10.17 1.93
N ASP A 88 -19.07 9.14 1.86
CA ASP A 88 -19.17 8.02 2.80
C ASP A 88 -17.93 7.07 2.80
N SER A 89 -16.79 7.48 2.22
CA SER A 89 -15.61 6.63 1.99
C SER A 89 -14.53 6.74 3.07
N PHE A 90 -14.94 6.82 4.34
CA PHE A 90 -14.00 6.77 5.47
C PHE A 90 -13.45 5.34 5.65
N VAL A 91 -12.12 5.17 5.53
CA VAL A 91 -11.46 3.87 5.78
C VAL A 91 -11.48 3.54 7.28
N TYR A 92 -11.40 4.57 8.11
CA TYR A 92 -11.46 4.48 9.57
C TYR A 92 -12.61 5.30 10.14
N SER A 93 -13.20 4.81 11.22
CA SER A 93 -14.26 5.53 11.93
C SER A 93 -13.76 6.86 12.51
N LEU A 94 -14.57 7.91 12.39
CA LEU A 94 -14.34 9.19 13.06
C LEU A 94 -14.71 9.17 14.56
N ASP A 95 -15.46 8.17 15.01
CA ASP A 95 -15.71 7.96 16.45
C ASP A 95 -14.42 7.46 17.16
N PRO A 96 -13.89 8.17 18.17
CA PRO A 96 -12.63 7.81 18.82
C PRO A 96 -12.61 6.44 19.50
N VAL A 97 -13.77 5.92 19.92
CA VAL A 97 -13.84 4.60 20.57
C VAL A 97 -13.72 3.50 19.52
N ALA A 98 -14.49 3.59 18.43
CA ALA A 98 -14.39 2.69 17.30
C ALA A 98 -13.01 2.76 16.63
N LEU A 99 -12.48 3.97 16.39
CA LEU A 99 -11.15 4.19 15.80
C LEU A 99 -10.05 3.45 16.56
N ARG A 100 -10.03 3.56 17.89
CA ARG A 100 -9.03 2.87 18.73
C ARG A 100 -9.08 1.36 18.51
N LYS A 101 -10.28 0.78 18.43
CA LYS A 101 -10.45 -0.66 18.20
C LYS A 101 -9.95 -1.07 16.82
N GLU A 102 -10.29 -0.30 15.78
CA GLU A 102 -9.85 -0.55 14.40
C GLU A 102 -8.33 -0.47 14.27
N VAL A 103 -7.71 0.58 14.82
CA VAL A 103 -6.26 0.78 14.80
C VAL A 103 -5.53 -0.34 15.55
N VAL A 104 -5.99 -0.71 16.76
CA VAL A 104 -5.43 -1.84 17.52
C VAL A 104 -5.48 -3.13 16.69
N GLU A 105 -6.61 -3.41 16.04
CA GLU A 105 -6.76 -4.63 15.23
C GLU A 105 -5.79 -4.66 14.05
N VAL A 106 -5.58 -3.52 13.39
CA VAL A 106 -4.63 -3.39 12.28
C VAL A 106 -3.19 -3.54 12.77
N CYS A 107 -2.84 -2.91 13.88
CA CYS A 107 -1.49 -2.96 14.46
C CYS A 107 -1.11 -4.34 14.98
N VAL A 108 -2.05 -5.07 15.59
CA VAL A 108 -1.82 -6.48 15.99
C VAL A 108 -1.60 -7.38 14.77
N LYS A 109 -2.31 -7.14 13.66
CA LYS A 109 -2.21 -7.98 12.45
C LYS A 109 -0.95 -7.71 11.62
N ARG A 110 -0.47 -6.46 11.59
CA ARG A 110 0.59 -6.00 10.67
C ARG A 110 1.81 -5.39 11.35
N GLY A 111 1.83 -5.35 12.69
CA GLY A 111 2.95 -4.83 13.47
C GLY A 111 4.25 -5.56 13.14
N GLY A 112 5.23 -4.81 12.61
CA GLY A 112 6.55 -5.30 12.24
C GLY A 112 6.87 -5.29 10.74
N GLU A 113 5.91 -4.97 9.86
CA GLU A 113 6.19 -4.76 8.43
C GLU A 113 6.96 -3.44 8.21
N ARG A 114 7.89 -3.44 7.25
CA ARG A 114 8.62 -2.21 6.88
C ARG A 114 7.62 -1.23 6.27
N ASN A 115 7.63 0.02 6.73
CA ASN A 115 6.73 1.10 6.30
C ASN A 115 5.26 0.97 6.73
N PHE A 116 4.89 -0.02 7.56
CA PHE A 116 3.51 -0.18 8.04
C PHE A 116 2.96 1.08 8.71
N LEU A 117 3.71 1.60 9.69
CA LEU A 117 3.31 2.79 10.45
C LEU A 117 3.07 3.99 9.54
N ARG A 118 3.91 4.16 8.52
CA ARG A 118 3.81 5.23 7.54
C ARG A 118 2.54 5.15 6.71
N SER A 119 2.22 3.98 6.16
CA SER A 119 0.98 3.78 5.41
C SER A 119 -0.25 3.98 6.29
N LEU A 120 -0.23 3.46 7.52
CA LEU A 120 -1.33 3.63 8.46
C LEU A 120 -1.57 5.10 8.83
N VAL A 121 -0.51 5.86 9.10
CA VAL A 121 -0.62 7.31 9.37
C VAL A 121 -1.22 8.04 8.17
N ALA A 122 -0.79 7.70 6.96
CA ALA A 122 -1.35 8.27 5.73
C ALA A 122 -2.85 7.98 5.58
N ASP A 123 -3.27 6.73 5.81
CA ASP A 123 -4.68 6.33 5.73
C ASP A 123 -5.55 7.04 6.78
N LEU A 124 -5.01 7.30 7.98
CA LEU A 124 -5.70 8.04 9.05
C LEU A 124 -5.92 9.51 8.67
N TYR A 125 -4.88 10.20 8.18
CA TYR A 125 -5.02 11.57 7.68
C TYR A 125 -5.96 11.64 6.48
N PHE A 126 -5.88 10.66 5.58
CA PHE A 126 -6.74 10.56 4.41
C PHE A 126 -8.21 10.34 4.80
N SER A 127 -8.47 9.54 5.84
CA SER A 127 -9.81 9.37 6.41
C SER A 127 -10.31 10.61 7.19
N GLY A 128 -9.58 11.74 7.15
CA GLY A 128 -9.97 12.96 7.85
C GLY A 128 -9.98 12.81 9.37
N VAL A 129 -9.27 11.82 9.92
CA VAL A 129 -9.19 11.61 11.36
C VAL A 129 -8.41 12.76 12.01
N ASP A 130 -8.96 13.31 13.09
CA ASP A 130 -8.30 14.36 13.86
C ASP A 130 -6.90 13.90 14.34
N PRO A 131 -5.83 14.71 14.17
CA PRO A 131 -4.47 14.29 14.49
C PRO A 131 -4.27 13.89 15.96
N ALA A 132 -5.02 14.49 16.90
CA ALA A 132 -4.98 14.06 18.28
C ALA A 132 -5.66 12.68 18.43
N ALA A 133 -6.85 12.48 17.87
CA ALA A 133 -7.52 11.17 17.92
C ALA A 133 -6.66 10.05 17.30
N ALA A 134 -6.04 10.29 16.14
CA ALA A 134 -5.11 9.37 15.50
C ALA A 134 -3.89 9.06 16.39
N THR A 135 -3.28 10.08 16.98
CA THR A 135 -2.13 9.92 17.91
C THR A 135 -2.50 9.06 19.11
N GLU A 136 -3.66 9.29 19.73
CA GLU A 136 -4.15 8.49 20.85
C GLU A 136 -4.34 7.03 20.44
N ALA A 137 -4.98 6.79 19.28
CA ALA A 137 -5.24 5.45 18.78
C ALA A 137 -3.95 4.67 18.47
N LEU A 138 -2.97 5.31 17.83
CA LEU A 138 -1.69 4.68 17.51
C LEU A 138 -0.86 4.32 18.76
N LEU A 139 -0.82 5.24 19.75
CA LEU A 139 -0.09 5.01 21.00
C LEU A 139 -0.75 3.93 21.86
N LEU A 140 -2.07 3.98 22.03
CA LEU A 140 -2.79 2.96 22.80
C LEU A 140 -2.85 1.61 22.07
N GLY A 141 -2.72 1.61 20.74
CA GLY A 141 -2.66 0.42 19.91
C GLY A 141 -1.29 -0.24 19.81
N ASP A 142 -0.25 0.32 20.44
CA ASP A 142 1.14 -0.17 20.40
C ASP A 142 1.62 -0.44 18.96
N CYS A 143 1.31 0.49 18.05
CA CYS A 143 1.55 0.37 16.61
C CYS A 143 3.02 0.49 16.18
N GLY A 144 3.94 0.59 17.14
CA GLY A 144 5.35 0.88 16.97
C GLY A 144 5.92 1.55 18.22
N LYS A 145 7.19 1.97 18.19
CA LYS A 145 7.73 2.73 19.33
C LYS A 145 7.10 4.12 19.38
N ASP A 146 6.78 4.61 20.58
CA ASP A 146 6.18 5.95 20.77
C ASP A 146 6.91 7.05 19.98
N ALA A 147 8.24 7.05 19.98
CA ALA A 147 9.03 8.03 19.25
C ALA A 147 8.86 7.93 17.72
N GLU A 148 8.77 6.71 17.18
CA GLU A 148 8.57 6.46 15.75
C GLU A 148 7.16 6.89 15.33
N ILE A 149 6.14 6.60 16.14
CA ILE A 149 4.74 7.04 15.94
C ILE A 149 4.67 8.56 15.86
N LEU A 150 5.23 9.25 16.85
CA LEU A 150 5.16 10.71 16.93
C LEU A 150 5.98 11.40 15.84
N GLU A 151 7.13 10.84 15.49
CA GLU A 151 7.96 11.33 14.38
C GLU A 151 7.20 11.23 13.05
N GLU A 152 6.56 10.10 12.76
CA GLU A 152 5.80 9.90 11.52
C GLU A 152 4.53 10.77 11.46
N MET A 153 3.78 10.86 12.57
CA MET A 153 2.61 11.74 12.67
C MET A 153 2.96 13.19 12.41
N ALA A 154 4.08 13.69 12.94
CA ALA A 154 4.55 15.05 12.70
C ALA A 154 5.11 15.24 11.28
N ALA A 155 5.81 14.25 10.74
CA ALA A 155 6.37 14.32 9.39
C ALA A 155 5.28 14.44 8.32
N GLN A 156 4.17 13.72 8.47
CA GLN A 156 3.05 13.76 7.51
C GLN A 156 2.04 14.89 7.79
N GLY A 157 1.71 15.16 9.05
CA GLY A 157 0.67 16.11 9.43
C GLY A 157 1.06 17.59 9.32
N GLY A 158 2.36 17.88 9.21
CA GLY A 158 2.87 19.23 9.10
C GLY A 158 2.77 20.09 10.34
N ALA A 159 3.03 21.39 10.17
CA ALA A 159 3.10 22.34 11.28
C ALA A 159 1.76 22.48 12.02
N ASP A 160 0.64 22.44 11.30
CA ASP A 160 -0.70 22.68 11.84
C ASP A 160 -1.18 21.56 12.78
N SER A 161 -0.71 20.32 12.57
CA SER A 161 -1.10 19.16 13.39
C SER A 161 -0.28 19.03 14.68
N ARG A 162 0.85 19.74 14.78
CA ARG A 162 1.88 19.49 15.80
C ARG A 162 1.38 19.67 17.24
N ASP A 163 0.64 20.74 17.51
CA ASP A 163 0.19 21.05 18.87
C ASP A 163 -0.85 20.04 19.34
N ALA A 164 -1.75 19.62 18.45
CA ALA A 164 -2.73 18.57 18.71
C ALA A 164 -2.06 17.23 19.04
N ILE A 165 -1.07 16.83 18.23
CA ILE A 165 -0.27 15.61 18.45
C ILE A 165 0.48 15.71 19.81
N ALA A 166 1.17 16.82 20.07
CA ALA A 166 1.97 17.01 21.28
C ALA A 166 1.12 16.93 22.55
N GLN A 167 0.01 17.69 22.61
CA GLN A 167 -0.88 17.72 23.76
C GLN A 167 -1.46 16.34 24.03
N ARG A 168 -1.90 15.64 22.98
CA ARG A 168 -2.47 14.30 23.14
C ARG A 168 -1.44 13.28 23.59
N ALA A 169 -0.26 13.25 22.97
CA ALA A 169 0.80 12.33 23.33
C ALA A 169 1.22 12.48 24.80
N VAL A 170 1.35 13.72 25.30
CA VAL A 170 1.64 13.97 26.72
C VAL A 170 0.50 13.52 27.63
N SER A 171 -0.76 13.65 27.21
CA SER A 171 -1.90 13.16 27.99
C SER A 171 -1.94 11.63 28.10
N VAL A 172 -1.47 10.91 27.07
CA VAL A 172 -1.45 9.44 27.03
C VAL A 172 -0.21 8.88 27.73
N LEU A 173 0.98 9.40 27.43
CA LEU A 173 2.27 8.91 27.96
C LEU A 173 2.65 9.53 29.32
N GLY A 174 1.96 10.60 29.72
CA GLY A 174 2.19 11.33 30.95
C GLY A 174 3.25 12.44 30.86
N MET A 175 3.24 13.32 31.87
CA MET A 175 4.16 14.47 31.98
C MET A 175 5.66 14.12 31.89
N PRO A 176 6.16 12.99 32.46
CA PRO A 176 7.57 12.63 32.33
C PRO A 176 8.03 12.41 30.88
N ALA A 177 7.13 12.02 29.97
CA ALA A 177 7.44 11.75 28.56
C ALA A 177 7.54 13.03 27.71
N ARG A 178 7.18 14.21 28.23
CA ARG A 178 7.10 15.47 27.46
C ARG A 178 8.36 15.78 26.64
N ARG A 179 9.56 15.61 27.22
CA ARG A 179 10.82 15.84 26.51
C ARG A 179 11.09 14.84 25.39
N GLN A 180 10.57 13.62 25.50
CA GLN A 180 10.67 12.62 24.43
C GLN A 180 9.71 12.95 23.30
N VAL A 181 8.47 13.33 23.64
CA VAL A 181 7.46 13.81 22.67
C VAL A 181 8.01 15.00 21.87
N GLU A 182 8.48 16.06 22.55
CA GLU A 182 9.01 17.25 21.89
C GLU A 182 10.17 16.94 20.94
N ARG A 183 11.06 16.00 21.31
CA ARG A 183 12.18 15.55 20.46
C ARG A 183 11.70 14.77 19.24
N ALA A 184 10.77 13.83 19.41
CA ALA A 184 10.23 13.04 18.29
C ALA A 184 9.51 13.94 17.28
N LEU A 185 8.71 14.89 17.75
CA LEU A 185 8.03 15.86 16.88
C LEU A 185 9.02 16.80 16.17
N ALA A 186 10.11 17.19 16.84
CA ALA A 186 11.16 17.98 16.22
C ALA A 186 11.88 17.19 15.12
N ALA A 187 12.19 15.91 15.35
CA ALA A 187 12.78 15.03 14.34
C ALA A 187 11.83 14.83 13.13
N GLY A 188 10.54 14.64 13.38
CA GLY A 188 9.53 14.50 12.33
C GLY A 188 9.42 15.77 11.50
N ARG A 189 9.44 16.93 12.15
CA ARG A 189 9.49 18.24 11.48
C ARG A 189 10.77 18.43 10.69
N GLU A 190 11.94 18.09 11.23
CA GLU A 190 13.21 18.19 10.51
C GLU A 190 13.19 17.31 9.26
N ARG A 191 12.64 16.09 9.37
CA ARG A 191 12.43 15.21 8.22
C ARG A 191 11.51 15.87 7.18
N GLN A 192 10.39 16.45 7.60
CA GLN A 192 9.49 17.17 6.71
C GLN A 192 10.16 18.39 6.07
N VAL A 193 10.89 19.19 6.84
CA VAL A 193 11.62 20.36 6.35
C VAL A 193 12.71 19.93 5.37
N ASN A 194 13.49 18.89 5.66
CA ASN A 194 14.47 18.36 4.73
C ASN A 194 13.81 17.86 3.43
N LEU A 195 12.61 17.28 3.50
CA LEU A 195 11.84 16.91 2.31
C LEU A 195 11.39 18.15 1.52
N VAL A 196 10.84 19.15 2.19
CA VAL A 196 10.37 20.41 1.59
C VAL A 196 11.53 21.29 1.09
N GLU A 197 12.68 21.31 1.76
CA GLU A 197 13.89 22.03 1.36
C GLU A 197 14.64 21.30 0.27
N ALA A 198 14.63 19.97 0.23
CA ALA A 198 15.05 19.23 -0.96
C ALA A 198 14.17 19.55 -2.18
N GLU A 199 12.91 19.91 -1.95
CA GLU A 199 12.00 20.41 -2.98
C GLU A 199 12.22 21.91 -3.30
N ALA A 200 12.49 22.75 -2.30
CA ALA A 200 12.61 24.22 -2.42
C ALA A 200 14.01 24.73 -2.76
N GLY A 201 15.08 23.97 -2.46
CA GLY A 201 16.46 24.27 -2.87
C GLY A 201 16.68 24.27 -4.38
N LEU A 202 15.62 24.06 -5.15
CA LEU A 202 15.52 24.18 -6.60
C LEU A 202 14.93 25.52 -7.07
N ASP A 203 14.85 26.53 -6.19
CA ASP A 203 14.59 27.96 -6.52
C ASP A 203 15.57 28.55 -7.56
N GLY A 204 16.50 27.76 -8.11
CA GLY A 204 17.19 28.02 -9.37
C GLY A 204 16.39 27.60 -10.61
N GLY A 205 15.09 27.91 -10.70
CA GLY A 205 14.30 27.79 -11.95
C GLY A 205 14.29 26.41 -12.64
N GLY A 206 14.67 25.35 -11.93
CA GLY A 206 14.70 23.98 -12.44
C GLY A 206 13.42 23.28 -12.09
N LEU A 207 12.55 23.06 -13.08
CA LEU A 207 11.42 22.13 -12.93
C LEU A 207 11.92 20.79 -12.34
N PRO A 208 11.12 20.12 -11.49
CA PRO A 208 11.49 18.83 -10.91
C PRO A 208 11.90 17.86 -12.04
N ALA A 209 12.92 17.04 -11.79
CA ALA A 209 13.48 16.18 -12.85
C ALA A 209 12.51 15.07 -13.29
N TYR A 210 11.55 14.69 -12.42
CA TYR A 210 10.63 13.59 -12.64
C TYR A 210 9.25 13.87 -12.04
N GLY A 211 8.24 13.23 -12.61
CA GLY A 211 6.87 13.26 -12.11
C GLY A 211 6.12 11.96 -12.36
N MET A 212 4.96 11.86 -11.76
CA MET A 212 4.01 10.77 -11.89
C MET A 212 2.64 11.38 -12.17
N PHE A 213 2.07 11.11 -13.35
CA PHE A 213 0.67 11.41 -13.60
C PHE A 213 -0.22 10.33 -13.01
N TYR A 214 -1.29 10.77 -12.36
CA TYR A 214 -2.37 9.94 -11.84
C TYR A 214 -3.58 10.15 -12.74
N PHE A 215 -4.07 9.05 -13.30
CA PHE A 215 -5.31 8.99 -14.06
C PHE A 215 -6.32 8.17 -13.26
N PRO A 216 -7.15 8.82 -12.43
CA PRO A 216 -8.16 8.13 -11.65
C PRO A 216 -9.32 7.65 -12.54
N SER A 217 -9.86 6.46 -12.28
CA SER A 217 -11.03 5.88 -12.97
C SER A 217 -12.33 6.60 -12.65
N THR A 218 -12.37 7.26 -11.49
CA THR A 218 -13.51 7.99 -10.95
C THR A 218 -12.98 9.27 -10.30
N GLY A 219 -13.66 10.39 -10.56
CA GLY A 219 -13.22 11.73 -10.17
C GLY A 219 -12.55 12.49 -11.31
N GLU A 220 -12.37 13.80 -11.11
CA GLU A 220 -11.88 14.70 -12.15
C GLU A 220 -10.36 14.68 -12.33
N GLY A 221 -9.95 14.73 -13.60
CA GLY A 221 -8.66 15.28 -13.99
C GLY A 221 -7.45 14.37 -13.78
N ARG A 222 -6.43 14.59 -14.63
CA ARG A 222 -5.09 14.04 -14.38
C ARG A 222 -4.42 14.88 -13.29
N ARG A 223 -3.88 14.23 -12.26
CA ARG A 223 -3.06 14.88 -11.23
C ARG A 223 -1.59 14.61 -11.53
N LEU A 224 -0.75 15.65 -11.45
CA LEU A 224 0.70 15.49 -11.47
C LEU A 224 1.21 15.52 -10.02
N ASP A 225 1.96 14.49 -9.64
CA ASP A 225 2.85 14.53 -8.48
C ASP A 225 4.28 14.60 -8.99
N ALA A 226 5.06 15.56 -8.51
CA ALA A 226 6.42 15.77 -8.99
C ALA A 226 7.39 15.76 -7.81
N SER A 227 8.52 15.09 -7.98
CA SER A 227 9.52 14.99 -6.93
C SER A 227 10.92 14.92 -7.51
N VAL A 228 11.86 15.46 -6.75
CA VAL A 228 13.30 15.37 -7.02
C VAL A 228 13.82 13.98 -6.64
N ALA A 229 13.22 13.38 -5.61
CA ALA A 229 13.56 12.05 -5.15
C ALA A 229 12.83 11.01 -6.01
N LEU A 230 13.54 10.41 -6.97
CA LEU A 230 13.02 9.37 -7.87
C LEU A 230 12.22 8.28 -7.14
N ASN A 231 12.71 7.85 -5.97
CA ASN A 231 12.09 6.77 -5.20
C ASN A 231 10.75 7.16 -4.57
N ARG A 232 10.57 8.43 -4.18
CA ARG A 232 9.34 8.90 -3.52
C ARG A 232 8.10 8.70 -4.39
N LEU A 233 8.21 8.98 -5.68
CA LEU A 233 7.09 8.90 -6.63
C LEU A 233 6.46 7.49 -6.75
N PHE A 234 7.16 6.44 -6.34
CA PHE A 234 6.65 5.07 -6.43
C PHE A 234 6.79 4.25 -5.14
N GLU A 235 7.53 4.73 -4.14
CA GLU A 235 7.53 4.16 -2.78
C GLU A 235 6.41 4.78 -1.93
N GLU A 236 5.96 5.99 -2.29
CA GLU A 236 5.03 6.83 -1.53
C GLU A 236 4.08 7.55 -2.49
N ALA A 237 3.40 6.80 -3.34
CA ALA A 237 2.39 7.38 -4.20
C ALA A 237 1.29 8.06 -3.37
N VAL A 238 0.55 9.00 -3.98
CA VAL A 238 -0.52 9.74 -3.31
C VAL A 238 -1.55 8.74 -2.74
N PRO A 239 -1.75 8.69 -1.41
CA PRO A 239 -2.66 7.74 -0.78
C PRO A 239 -4.12 8.04 -1.15
N GLY A 240 -4.99 7.04 -0.95
CA GLY A 240 -6.43 7.19 -1.06
C GLY A 240 -7.13 6.50 -2.23
N TYR A 241 -6.39 5.87 -3.15
CA TYR A 241 -6.99 5.02 -4.20
C TYR A 241 -7.10 3.56 -3.72
N GLY A 242 -8.11 2.83 -4.18
CA GLY A 242 -8.23 1.39 -3.88
C GLY A 242 -7.26 0.51 -4.63
N ILE A 243 -6.89 0.93 -5.85
CA ILE A 243 -5.95 0.19 -6.70
C ILE A 243 -5.02 1.18 -7.40
N TYR A 244 -3.73 0.94 -7.27
CA TYR A 244 -2.66 1.68 -7.92
C TYR A 244 -2.09 0.84 -9.06
N THR A 245 -2.27 1.28 -10.30
CA THR A 245 -1.74 0.58 -11.48
C THR A 245 -0.57 1.35 -12.06
N PHE A 246 0.64 0.98 -11.66
CA PHE A 246 1.86 1.56 -12.21
C PHE A 246 2.10 1.09 -13.64
N VAL A 247 2.28 2.03 -14.57
CA VAL A 247 2.56 1.76 -15.98
C VAL A 247 4.07 1.88 -16.22
N LEU A 248 4.75 0.74 -16.35
CA LEU A 248 6.19 0.69 -16.58
C LEU A 248 6.47 0.46 -18.06
N VAL A 249 7.32 1.29 -18.65
CA VAL A 249 7.92 1.01 -19.95
C VAL A 249 9.00 -0.06 -19.84
N GLY A 250 9.07 -0.90 -20.87
CA GLY A 250 10.02 -1.99 -21.01
C GLY A 250 11.31 -1.56 -21.68
N LYS A 251 12.14 -2.56 -22.01
CA LYS A 251 13.51 -2.29 -22.46
C LYS A 251 13.51 -1.65 -23.85
N GLY A 252 14.31 -0.60 -24.01
CA GLY A 252 14.52 0.04 -25.30
C GLY A 252 13.35 0.90 -25.77
N PHE A 253 12.47 1.33 -24.85
CA PHE A 253 11.29 2.15 -25.15
C PHE A 253 11.55 3.30 -26.15
N SER A 254 12.60 4.10 -25.93
CA SER A 254 12.96 5.24 -26.80
C SER A 254 13.39 4.86 -28.22
N GLN A 255 13.63 3.57 -28.49
CA GLN A 255 14.10 3.05 -29.78
C GLN A 255 13.08 2.11 -30.43
N LEU A 256 11.88 1.99 -29.86
CA LEU A 256 10.85 1.10 -30.38
C LEU A 256 10.35 1.57 -31.74
N THR A 257 10.03 0.59 -32.59
CA THR A 257 9.46 0.81 -33.92
C THR A 257 8.33 -0.19 -34.18
N GLY A 258 7.57 0.03 -35.25
CA GLY A 258 6.53 -0.90 -35.69
C GLY A 258 5.44 -1.14 -34.64
N VAL A 259 5.12 -2.41 -34.39
CA VAL A 259 4.00 -2.84 -33.52
C VAL A 259 4.23 -2.43 -32.06
N ASP A 260 5.47 -2.49 -31.56
CA ASP A 260 5.77 -2.13 -30.18
C ASP A 260 5.53 -0.63 -29.94
N ALA A 261 5.99 0.24 -30.86
CA ALA A 261 5.72 1.68 -30.79
C ALA A 261 4.21 2.00 -30.94
N ALA A 262 3.48 1.24 -31.76
CA ALA A 262 2.02 1.37 -31.86
C ALA A 262 1.32 0.98 -30.55
N ARG A 263 1.80 -0.07 -29.88
CA ARG A 263 1.28 -0.53 -28.59
C ARG A 263 1.41 0.55 -27.51
N TYR A 264 2.56 1.19 -27.39
CA TYR A 264 2.73 2.27 -26.40
C TYR A 264 1.87 3.49 -26.70
N ARG A 265 1.87 3.95 -27.95
CA ARG A 265 1.03 5.08 -28.37
C ARG A 265 -0.43 4.83 -28.07
N GLU A 266 -0.93 3.64 -28.40
CA GLU A 266 -2.33 3.29 -28.15
C GLU A 266 -2.63 3.13 -26.66
N LEU A 267 -1.74 2.53 -25.86
CA LEU A 267 -1.93 2.42 -24.41
C LEU A 267 -2.08 3.82 -23.78
N PHE A 268 -1.12 4.71 -24.04
CA PHE A 268 -1.13 6.04 -23.45
C PHE A 268 -2.26 6.91 -23.99
N ARG A 269 -2.58 6.80 -25.29
CA ARG A 269 -3.76 7.45 -25.87
C ARG A 269 -5.04 7.00 -25.16
N VAL A 270 -5.22 5.71 -24.93
CA VAL A 270 -6.41 5.20 -24.22
C VAL A 270 -6.43 5.70 -22.78
N ILE A 271 -5.33 5.61 -22.03
CA ILE A 271 -5.28 6.14 -20.65
C ILE A 271 -5.64 7.64 -20.62
N GLU A 272 -5.04 8.43 -21.51
CA GLU A 272 -5.27 9.88 -21.58
C GLU A 272 -6.70 10.24 -22.01
N THR A 273 -7.27 9.52 -22.98
CA THR A 273 -8.55 9.90 -23.61
C THR A 273 -9.76 9.11 -23.13
N TYR A 274 -9.59 8.02 -22.40
CA TYR A 274 -10.70 7.22 -21.87
C TYR A 274 -10.85 7.42 -20.37
N VAL A 275 -9.76 7.29 -19.62
CA VAL A 275 -9.79 7.36 -18.14
C VAL A 275 -10.04 8.79 -17.66
N ALA A 276 -9.53 9.81 -18.36
CA ALA A 276 -9.58 11.20 -17.89
C ALA A 276 -10.88 11.99 -18.24
N THR A 277 -11.99 11.34 -18.62
CA THR A 277 -13.06 12.01 -19.40
C THR A 277 -14.31 12.51 -18.69
N THR A 278 -14.41 12.50 -17.36
CA THR A 278 -15.58 13.08 -16.68
C THR A 278 -15.27 14.46 -16.08
N PRO A 279 -15.94 15.53 -16.55
CA PRO A 279 -15.82 16.88 -16.00
C PRO A 279 -16.81 17.09 -14.82
N GLU A 280 -16.50 16.55 -13.64
CA GLU A 280 -17.09 17.00 -12.36
C GLU A 280 -16.02 17.13 -11.25
N GLU A 281 -16.01 18.27 -10.52
CA GLU A 281 -14.97 18.81 -9.61
C GLU A 281 -13.94 17.80 -9.06
N LEU A 282 -12.64 18.16 -9.07
CA LEU A 282 -11.49 17.42 -8.47
C LEU A 282 -11.85 16.72 -7.13
N ASP A 283 -12.42 15.52 -7.24
CA ASP A 283 -12.81 14.74 -6.09
C ASP A 283 -11.56 14.23 -5.39
N VAL A 284 -11.63 14.18 -4.06
CA VAL A 284 -10.61 13.54 -3.23
C VAL A 284 -10.46 12.09 -3.71
N PRO A 285 -9.24 11.52 -3.80
CA PRO A 285 -9.07 10.09 -4.08
C PRO A 285 -10.06 9.29 -3.23
N SER A 286 -10.60 8.19 -3.76
CA SER A 286 -11.52 7.35 -3.00
C SER A 286 -11.05 5.91 -3.04
N ALA A 287 -11.35 5.16 -1.97
CA ALA A 287 -11.02 3.74 -1.93
C ALA A 287 -11.66 2.97 -3.10
N GLU A 288 -12.79 3.41 -3.66
CA GLU A 288 -13.41 2.78 -4.83
C GLU A 288 -12.72 3.14 -6.15
N SER A 289 -12.00 4.27 -6.16
CA SER A 289 -11.27 4.76 -7.33
C SER A 289 -10.01 3.92 -7.57
N HIS A 290 -9.74 3.61 -8.84
CA HIS A 290 -8.45 3.10 -9.29
C HIS A 290 -7.67 4.23 -9.92
N ALA A 291 -6.34 4.18 -9.86
CA ALA A 291 -5.51 5.13 -10.59
C ALA A 291 -4.48 4.42 -11.46
N PHE A 292 -4.31 4.88 -12.70
CA PHE A 292 -3.11 4.59 -13.46
C PHE A 292 -2.03 5.61 -13.13
N LEU A 293 -0.85 5.11 -12.78
CA LEU A 293 0.30 5.92 -12.41
C LEU A 293 1.33 5.83 -13.52
N VAL A 294 1.55 6.94 -14.23
CA VAL A 294 2.38 7.02 -15.42
C VAL A 294 3.61 7.89 -15.14
N PRO A 295 4.83 7.33 -15.19
CA PRO A 295 6.05 8.09 -14.95
C PRO A 295 6.31 9.06 -16.11
N VAL A 296 6.48 10.34 -15.80
CA VAL A 296 6.66 11.43 -16.77
C VAL A 296 7.87 12.30 -16.46
N ASP A 297 8.41 12.94 -17.49
CA ASP A 297 9.34 14.04 -17.37
C ASP A 297 8.52 15.34 -17.44
N PRO A 298 8.31 16.05 -16.32
CA PRO A 298 7.48 17.25 -16.29
C PRO A 298 8.13 18.43 -17.04
N ARG A 299 9.36 18.28 -17.53
CA ARG A 299 10.07 19.24 -18.37
C ARG A 299 9.79 19.05 -19.85
N SER A 300 9.26 17.89 -20.24
CA SER A 300 8.85 17.64 -21.62
C SER A 300 7.65 18.52 -21.95
N ASP A 301 7.68 19.13 -23.12
CA ASP A 301 6.63 20.01 -23.67
C ASP A 301 5.76 19.30 -24.72
N GLY A 302 5.82 17.96 -24.75
CA GLY A 302 5.05 17.12 -25.66
C GLY A 302 3.54 17.29 -25.49
N PRO A 303 2.76 17.33 -26.58
CA PRO A 303 1.31 17.51 -26.49
C PRO A 303 0.59 16.23 -26.01
N ASP A 304 1.15 15.06 -26.31
CA ASP A 304 0.54 13.77 -26.03
C ASP A 304 1.23 13.09 -24.83
N LEU A 305 0.49 12.29 -24.05
CA LEU A 305 1.05 11.60 -22.88
C LEU A 305 2.30 10.75 -23.22
N VAL A 306 2.35 10.15 -24.41
CA VAL A 306 3.48 9.33 -24.86
C VAL A 306 4.79 10.12 -24.96
N ASP A 307 4.72 11.42 -25.27
CA ASP A 307 5.87 12.30 -25.40
C ASP A 307 6.35 12.83 -24.03
N LEU A 308 5.47 12.76 -23.02
CA LEU A 308 5.76 13.16 -21.65
C LEU A 308 6.37 12.05 -20.80
N ILE A 309 6.39 10.80 -21.29
CA ILE A 309 6.90 9.65 -20.51
C ILE A 309 8.36 9.86 -20.13
N SER A 310 8.72 9.51 -18.89
CA SER A 310 10.11 9.42 -18.44
C SER A 310 10.60 7.97 -18.52
N PRO A 311 11.40 7.59 -19.54
CA PRO A 311 11.94 6.24 -19.63
C PRO A 311 12.92 5.96 -18.49
N GLU A 312 13.64 6.99 -18.02
CA GLU A 312 14.61 6.88 -16.93
C GLU A 312 13.94 6.55 -15.59
N LEU A 313 12.88 7.27 -15.22
CA LEU A 313 12.13 6.98 -13.99
C LEU A 313 11.53 5.57 -14.06
N SER A 314 10.93 5.21 -15.20
CA SER A 314 10.37 3.87 -15.39
C SER A 314 11.44 2.77 -15.33
N ASP A 315 12.63 2.99 -15.90
CA ASP A 315 13.75 2.04 -15.82
C ASP A 315 14.24 1.86 -14.38
N PHE A 316 14.28 2.95 -13.60
CA PHE A 316 14.61 2.88 -12.18
C PHE A 316 13.57 2.09 -11.38
N MET A 317 12.27 2.38 -11.58
CA MET A 317 11.14 1.65 -10.99
C MET A 317 11.18 0.16 -11.33
N ARG A 318 11.34 -0.17 -12.61
CA ARG A 318 11.47 -1.54 -13.12
C ARG A 318 12.69 -2.25 -12.55
N GLY A 319 13.80 -1.53 -12.39
CA GLY A 319 15.02 -2.02 -11.74
C GLY A 319 14.82 -2.40 -10.27
N GLN A 320 14.09 -1.57 -9.51
CA GLN A 320 13.72 -1.87 -8.12
C GLN A 320 12.79 -3.08 -8.04
N LEU A 321 11.71 -3.08 -8.82
CA LEU A 321 10.75 -4.19 -8.85
C LEU A 321 11.44 -5.51 -9.22
N ARG A 322 12.34 -5.51 -10.20
CA ARG A 322 13.12 -6.69 -10.59
C ARG A 322 13.98 -7.23 -9.44
N ARG A 323 14.63 -6.36 -8.67
CA ARG A 323 15.41 -6.79 -7.50
C ARG A 323 14.52 -7.45 -6.45
N GLU A 324 13.36 -6.86 -6.21
CA GLU A 324 12.41 -7.39 -5.23
C GLU A 324 11.84 -8.75 -5.68
N LEU A 325 11.40 -8.87 -6.93
CA LEU A 325 10.94 -10.14 -7.49
C LEU A 325 12.01 -11.24 -7.42
N ARG A 326 13.30 -10.92 -7.61
CA ARG A 326 14.39 -11.90 -7.44
C ARG A 326 14.52 -12.35 -5.98
N ARG A 327 14.36 -11.45 -5.01
CA ARG A 327 14.35 -11.78 -3.58
C ARG A 327 13.16 -12.68 -3.23
N ASP A 328 12.00 -12.41 -3.81
CA ASP A 328 10.77 -13.20 -3.65
C ASP A 328 10.79 -14.54 -4.42
N GLY A 329 11.89 -14.88 -5.08
CA GLY A 329 12.03 -16.13 -5.86
C GLY A 329 11.35 -16.10 -7.24
N GLN A 330 10.76 -14.98 -7.66
CA GLN A 330 10.08 -14.77 -8.94
C GLN A 330 11.08 -14.49 -10.09
N LYS A 331 12.06 -15.38 -10.27
CA LYS A 331 13.18 -15.19 -11.20
C LYS A 331 12.74 -15.04 -12.66
N THR A 332 11.73 -15.80 -13.09
CA THR A 332 11.22 -15.75 -14.47
C THR A 332 10.56 -14.42 -14.78
N LEU A 333 9.70 -13.91 -13.89
CA LEU A 333 9.07 -12.60 -14.06
C LEU A 333 10.09 -11.47 -14.00
N ALA A 334 11.06 -11.57 -13.08
CA ALA A 334 12.15 -10.62 -13.00
C ALA A 334 13.02 -10.60 -14.27
N ALA A 335 13.20 -11.74 -14.95
CA ALA A 335 13.90 -11.81 -16.22
C ALA A 335 13.07 -11.15 -17.34
N ARG A 336 11.76 -11.41 -17.41
CA ARG A 336 10.87 -10.77 -18.39
C ARG A 336 10.85 -9.26 -18.28
N LEU A 337 10.75 -8.72 -17.06
CA LEU A 337 10.85 -7.28 -16.84
C LEU A 337 12.18 -6.69 -17.32
N ASP A 338 13.24 -7.49 -17.39
CA ASP A 338 14.56 -7.05 -17.85
C ASP A 338 14.70 -7.09 -19.38
N THR A 339 14.05 -8.05 -20.04
CA THR A 339 14.29 -8.38 -21.44
C THR A 339 13.18 -7.94 -22.38
N GLU A 340 11.92 -8.00 -21.95
CA GLU A 340 10.76 -7.75 -22.81
C GLU A 340 10.55 -6.26 -23.06
N SER A 341 9.89 -5.95 -24.18
CA SER A 341 9.66 -4.59 -24.65
C SER A 341 8.59 -3.84 -23.86
N GLY A 342 7.83 -4.52 -22.99
CA GLY A 342 6.65 -4.00 -22.28
C GLY A 342 5.51 -3.58 -23.23
N PRO A 343 4.57 -2.73 -22.76
CA PRO A 343 4.46 -2.15 -21.41
C PRO A 343 4.13 -3.20 -20.34
N PHE A 344 4.43 -2.87 -19.09
CA PHE A 344 4.03 -3.68 -17.93
C PHE A 344 3.07 -2.89 -17.04
N LEU A 345 1.94 -3.48 -16.70
CA LEU A 345 1.00 -2.92 -15.73
C LEU A 345 1.17 -3.64 -14.40
N VAL A 346 1.47 -2.91 -13.35
CA VAL A 346 1.65 -3.46 -12.00
C VAL A 346 0.60 -2.85 -11.09
N ALA A 347 -0.46 -3.61 -10.84
CA ALA A 347 -1.54 -3.22 -9.94
C ALA A 347 -1.29 -3.69 -8.51
N THR A 348 -1.39 -2.76 -7.57
CA THR A 348 -1.19 -2.93 -6.12
C THR A 348 -2.39 -2.34 -5.37
N LEU A 349 -2.57 -2.77 -4.10
CA LEU A 349 -3.55 -2.16 -3.18
C LEU A 349 -2.91 -1.12 -2.25
N GLU A 350 -1.57 -1.10 -2.22
CA GLU A 350 -0.79 -0.18 -1.42
C GLU A 350 -0.34 0.99 -2.31
N PRO A 351 -0.19 2.21 -1.75
CA PRO A 351 0.31 3.38 -2.46
C PRO A 351 1.82 3.30 -2.73
N GLY A 352 2.28 2.18 -3.27
CA GLY A 352 3.67 1.90 -3.58
C GLY A 352 3.82 0.73 -4.55
N LEU A 353 4.77 0.85 -5.47
CA LEU A 353 5.12 -0.21 -6.44
C LEU A 353 5.76 -1.41 -5.74
N LEU A 354 6.60 -1.13 -4.74
CA LEU A 354 7.26 -2.13 -3.93
C LEU A 354 6.36 -2.46 -2.74
N PRO A 355 6.11 -3.74 -2.48
CA PRO A 355 5.19 -4.13 -1.42
C PRO A 355 5.84 -3.91 -0.05
N SER A 356 5.02 -3.56 0.94
CA SER A 356 5.41 -3.57 2.35
C SER A 356 5.82 -4.98 2.84
N SER A 357 5.28 -6.01 2.18
CA SER A 357 5.38 -7.42 2.58
C SER A 357 5.42 -8.35 1.36
N PRO A 358 6.25 -9.43 1.34
CA PRO A 358 6.27 -10.39 0.23
C PRO A 358 4.92 -11.08 -0.04
N ARG A 359 4.00 -11.03 0.93
CA ARG A 359 2.64 -11.58 0.82
C ARG A 359 1.63 -10.60 0.25
N ALA A 360 1.97 -9.32 0.12
CA ALA A 360 1.06 -8.29 -0.39
C ALA A 360 0.60 -8.66 -1.81
N PRO A 361 -0.72 -8.61 -2.07
CA PRO A 361 -1.30 -9.03 -3.34
C PRO A 361 -0.93 -8.03 -4.43
N ARG A 362 -0.44 -8.54 -5.57
CA ARG A 362 -0.14 -7.73 -6.75
C ARG A 362 -0.55 -8.47 -8.01
N LEU A 363 -0.98 -7.71 -9.02
CA LEU A 363 -1.29 -8.21 -10.34
C LEU A 363 -0.32 -7.57 -11.34
N VAL A 364 0.44 -8.40 -12.05
CA VAL A 364 1.36 -7.97 -13.10
C VAL A 364 0.83 -8.43 -14.45
N ALA A 365 0.57 -7.49 -15.35
CA ALA A 365 0.25 -7.78 -16.74
C ALA A 365 1.42 -7.34 -17.64
N ASP A 366 1.97 -8.29 -18.39
CA ASP A 366 3.01 -8.06 -19.39
C ASP A 366 2.37 -7.93 -20.78
N LEU A 367 2.34 -6.72 -21.31
CA LEU A 367 1.64 -6.43 -22.56
C LEU A 367 2.54 -6.60 -23.80
N SER A 368 3.77 -7.11 -23.68
CA SER A 368 4.68 -7.28 -24.84
C SER A 368 4.10 -8.12 -25.97
N GLY A 369 3.27 -9.12 -25.64
CA GLY A 369 2.60 -9.98 -26.63
C GLY A 369 1.18 -9.53 -27.01
N VAL A 370 0.72 -8.36 -26.53
CA VAL A 370 -0.65 -7.87 -26.73
C VAL A 370 -0.66 -6.86 -27.88
N GLY A 371 -1.47 -7.12 -28.92
CA GLY A 371 -1.63 -6.20 -30.04
C GLY A 371 -2.24 -4.85 -29.60
N PRO A 372 -1.86 -3.72 -30.25
CA PRO A 372 -2.42 -2.40 -29.93
C PRO A 372 -3.94 -2.37 -29.95
N GLU A 373 -4.59 -3.12 -30.85
CA GLU A 373 -6.04 -3.19 -31.00
C GLU A 373 -6.79 -3.72 -29.76
N TYR A 374 -6.09 -4.37 -28.82
CA TYR A 374 -6.70 -4.90 -27.59
C TYR A 374 -6.54 -3.97 -26.39
N LEU A 375 -5.76 -2.89 -26.49
CA LEU A 375 -5.38 -2.09 -25.33
C LEU A 375 -6.55 -1.31 -24.73
N TYR A 376 -7.53 -0.93 -25.54
CA TYR A 376 -8.79 -0.41 -25.03
C TYR A 376 -9.46 -1.39 -24.06
N ALA A 377 -9.58 -2.66 -24.45
CA ALA A 377 -10.21 -3.69 -23.63
C ALA A 377 -9.38 -4.05 -22.39
N VAL A 378 -8.04 -3.95 -22.48
CA VAL A 378 -7.16 -4.09 -21.32
C VAL A 378 -7.41 -2.95 -20.34
N VAL A 379 -7.36 -1.68 -20.76
CA VAL A 379 -7.61 -0.54 -19.87
C VAL A 379 -9.02 -0.60 -19.28
N ASP A 380 -10.05 -0.90 -20.09
CA ASP A 380 -11.43 -1.09 -19.63
C ASP A 380 -11.55 -2.18 -18.55
N ALA A 381 -10.77 -3.27 -18.63
CA ALA A 381 -10.79 -4.30 -17.59
C ALA A 381 -10.32 -3.80 -16.21
N TYR A 382 -9.36 -2.87 -16.20
CA TYR A 382 -8.85 -2.20 -14.99
C TYR A 382 -9.78 -1.07 -14.54
N ASP A 383 -10.30 -0.29 -15.48
CA ASP A 383 -11.07 0.94 -15.21
C ASP A 383 -12.50 0.67 -14.70
N ARG A 384 -13.08 -0.48 -15.07
CA ARG A 384 -14.41 -0.88 -14.60
C ARG A 384 -14.52 -0.85 -13.07
N PRO A 385 -15.60 -0.26 -12.51
CA PRO A 385 -15.82 -0.18 -11.07
C PRO A 385 -15.66 -1.53 -10.36
N ILE A 386 -15.08 -1.49 -9.16
CA ILE A 386 -15.03 -2.64 -8.26
C ILE A 386 -16.16 -2.50 -7.24
N PRO A 387 -16.94 -3.57 -7.01
CA PRO A 387 -17.96 -3.54 -5.96
C PRO A 387 -17.33 -3.17 -4.62
N ILE A 388 -18.00 -2.29 -3.87
CA ILE A 388 -17.50 -1.72 -2.61
C ILE A 388 -17.05 -2.81 -1.62
N GLU A 389 -17.71 -3.97 -1.60
CA GLU A 389 -17.38 -5.11 -0.75
C GLU A 389 -16.01 -5.76 -1.05
N PHE A 390 -15.44 -5.46 -2.22
CA PHE A 390 -14.12 -5.95 -2.63
C PHE A 390 -13.08 -4.84 -2.70
N SER A 391 -13.48 -3.58 -2.55
CA SER A 391 -12.61 -2.42 -2.59
C SER A 391 -11.48 -2.53 -1.56
N GLY A 392 -10.26 -2.12 -1.94
CA GLY A 392 -9.06 -2.22 -1.09
C GLY A 392 -8.64 -3.64 -0.69
N SER A 393 -9.26 -4.69 -1.27
CA SER A 393 -8.99 -6.09 -0.93
C SER A 393 -8.37 -6.86 -2.08
N ALA A 394 -7.68 -7.95 -1.81
CA ALA A 394 -7.08 -8.78 -2.87
C ALA A 394 -8.10 -9.35 -3.88
N LYS A 395 -9.39 -9.41 -3.51
CA LYS A 395 -10.46 -9.83 -4.42
C LYS A 395 -10.64 -8.82 -5.56
N SER A 396 -10.34 -7.53 -5.36
CA SER A 396 -10.41 -6.53 -6.43
C SER A 396 -9.42 -6.85 -7.55
N LEU A 397 -8.17 -7.17 -7.20
CA LEU A 397 -7.15 -7.59 -8.16
C LEU A 397 -7.52 -8.91 -8.87
N ALA A 398 -8.14 -9.85 -8.15
CA ALA A 398 -8.64 -11.09 -8.74
C ALA A 398 -9.77 -10.85 -9.76
N LEU A 399 -10.66 -9.89 -9.51
CA LEU A 399 -11.70 -9.48 -10.45
C LEU A 399 -11.11 -8.86 -11.72
N ILE A 400 -10.11 -7.99 -11.60
CA ILE A 400 -9.39 -7.43 -12.76
C ILE A 400 -8.74 -8.57 -13.56
N ARG A 401 -8.05 -9.50 -12.89
CA ARG A 401 -7.48 -10.68 -13.55
C ARG A 401 -8.55 -11.49 -14.29
N GLU A 402 -9.71 -11.73 -13.70
CA GLU A 402 -10.79 -12.48 -14.34
C GLU A 402 -11.30 -11.76 -15.60
N ARG A 403 -11.43 -10.42 -15.55
CA ARG A 403 -11.80 -9.60 -16.72
C ARG A 403 -10.75 -9.72 -17.82
N LEU A 404 -9.47 -9.58 -17.48
CA LEU A 404 -8.35 -9.70 -18.43
C LEU A 404 -8.27 -11.08 -19.07
N LEU A 405 -8.49 -12.16 -18.31
CA LEU A 405 -8.50 -13.54 -18.81
C LEU A 405 -9.64 -13.84 -19.78
N ARG A 406 -10.74 -13.07 -19.71
CA ARG A 406 -11.89 -13.22 -20.61
C ARG A 406 -11.72 -12.44 -21.92
N LEU A 407 -10.68 -11.62 -22.05
CA LEU A 407 -10.42 -10.88 -23.26
C LEU A 407 -10.00 -11.85 -24.39
N PRO A 408 -10.54 -11.71 -25.62
CA PRO A 408 -10.21 -12.57 -26.75
C PRO A 408 -8.87 -12.17 -27.39
N ILE A 409 -7.82 -12.04 -26.58
CA ILE A 409 -6.48 -11.62 -27.03
C ILE A 409 -5.75 -12.82 -27.62
N LYS A 410 -5.37 -12.70 -28.88
CA LYS A 410 -4.45 -13.63 -29.54
C LYS A 410 -3.04 -13.15 -29.27
N THR A 411 -2.31 -13.85 -28.39
CA THR A 411 -0.88 -13.63 -28.22
C THR A 411 -0.12 -14.45 -29.26
N ASP A 412 0.92 -13.89 -29.89
CA ASP A 412 1.72 -14.54 -30.96
C ASP A 412 2.54 -15.77 -30.52
N ALA A 413 2.33 -16.27 -29.30
CA ALA A 413 3.06 -17.42 -28.75
C ALA A 413 2.65 -18.73 -29.46
N LYS A 414 3.47 -19.16 -30.42
CA LYS A 414 3.39 -20.41 -31.20
C LYS A 414 3.60 -21.71 -30.41
N ASP A 415 3.27 -21.76 -29.12
CA ASP A 415 3.64 -22.90 -28.27
C ASP A 415 2.40 -23.75 -27.92
N ASP A 416 2.25 -24.85 -28.66
CA ASP A 416 1.09 -25.76 -28.78
C ASP A 416 0.84 -26.64 -27.54
N ASP A 417 1.65 -26.53 -26.47
CA ASP A 417 1.57 -27.46 -25.32
C ASP A 417 1.61 -26.71 -23.96
N LYS A 418 0.44 -26.21 -23.51
CA LYS A 418 0.10 -25.61 -22.18
C LYS A 418 0.77 -24.26 -21.85
N PRO A 419 0.17 -23.30 -21.11
CA PRO A 419 -1.14 -23.18 -20.41
C PRO A 419 -2.15 -22.35 -21.23
N THR A 420 -3.34 -22.07 -20.65
CA THR A 420 -4.33 -21.15 -21.26
C THR A 420 -3.68 -19.81 -21.65
N PRO A 421 -3.91 -19.26 -22.86
CA PRO A 421 -3.17 -18.10 -23.38
C PRO A 421 -3.05 -16.90 -22.44
N GLY A 422 -4.09 -16.66 -21.63
CA GLY A 422 -4.13 -15.56 -20.66
C GLY A 422 -3.19 -15.69 -19.46
N GLU A 423 -2.83 -16.92 -19.06
CA GLU A 423 -2.00 -17.15 -17.86
C GLU A 423 -0.51 -16.83 -18.09
N ARG A 424 -0.10 -16.70 -19.35
CA ARG A 424 1.30 -16.37 -19.69
C ARG A 424 1.61 -14.89 -19.49
N TRP A 425 0.64 -14.00 -19.69
CA TRP A 425 0.88 -12.55 -19.60
C TRP A 425 0.27 -11.91 -18.35
N ILE A 426 -0.56 -12.62 -17.59
CA ILE A 426 -1.18 -12.13 -16.35
C ILE A 426 -0.70 -12.97 -15.15
N ILE A 427 0.06 -12.35 -14.26
CA ILE A 427 0.66 -12.99 -13.09
C ILE A 427 0.09 -12.40 -11.79
N MET A 428 -0.42 -13.24 -10.90
CA MET A 428 -0.73 -12.86 -9.51
C MET A 428 0.45 -13.17 -8.60
N LEU A 429 0.80 -12.22 -7.75
CA LEU A 429 1.85 -12.33 -6.74
C LEU A 429 1.27 -12.23 -5.32
N GLY A 430 2.11 -12.54 -4.32
CA GLY A 430 1.72 -12.53 -2.91
C GLY A 430 0.96 -13.79 -2.50
N HIS A 431 0.11 -13.68 -1.48
CA HIS A 431 -0.65 -14.82 -0.93
C HIS A 431 -1.57 -15.52 -1.97
N PHE A 432 -1.84 -14.88 -3.11
CA PHE A 432 -2.70 -15.38 -4.17
C PHE A 432 -1.95 -16.12 -5.29
N ALA A 433 -0.61 -16.14 -5.27
CA ALA A 433 0.20 -16.81 -6.29
C ALA A 433 -0.05 -18.35 -6.39
N GLY A 434 -0.78 -18.95 -5.43
CA GLY A 434 -1.10 -20.38 -5.42
C GLY A 434 -2.56 -20.73 -5.09
N ALA A 435 -3.46 -19.76 -4.95
CA ALA A 435 -4.86 -20.06 -4.64
C ALA A 435 -5.63 -20.45 -5.92
N PRO A 436 -6.25 -21.66 -5.99
CA PRO A 436 -7.18 -21.95 -7.07
C PRO A 436 -8.35 -20.97 -6.98
N ASP A 437 -8.54 -20.22 -8.07
CA ASP A 437 -9.63 -19.27 -8.35
C ASP A 437 -10.60 -19.01 -7.17
N PRO A 438 -10.38 -17.97 -6.36
CA PRO A 438 -11.17 -17.72 -5.15
C PRO A 438 -12.67 -17.53 -5.43
N LEU A 439 -13.04 -17.21 -6.68
CA LEU A 439 -14.43 -17.05 -7.11
C LEU A 439 -15.11 -18.38 -7.48
N ARG A 440 -14.35 -19.44 -7.82
CA ARG A 440 -14.90 -20.79 -8.00
C ARG A 440 -15.37 -21.41 -6.69
N ALA A 441 -14.65 -21.17 -5.59
CA ALA A 441 -15.06 -21.65 -4.26
C ALA A 441 -16.43 -21.10 -3.84
N GLY A 442 -16.74 -19.85 -4.19
CA GLY A 442 -18.05 -19.23 -3.93
C GLY A 442 -19.19 -19.79 -4.77
N ARG A 443 -18.94 -20.13 -6.05
CA ARG A 443 -19.99 -20.72 -6.91
C ARG A 443 -20.41 -22.12 -6.47
N VAL A 444 -19.49 -22.92 -5.93
CA VAL A 444 -19.81 -24.25 -5.39
C VAL A 444 -20.67 -24.14 -4.12
N ALA A 445 -20.45 -23.12 -3.29
CA ALA A 445 -21.27 -22.86 -2.11
C ALA A 445 -22.71 -22.44 -2.50
N CYS A 446 -22.89 -21.56 -3.48
CA CYS A 446 -24.24 -21.17 -3.94
C CYS A 446 -25.00 -22.31 -4.64
N THR A 447 -24.31 -23.21 -5.36
CA THR A 447 -24.98 -24.39 -5.96
C THR A 447 -25.34 -25.45 -4.93
N LEU A 448 -24.56 -25.61 -3.85
CA LEU A 448 -24.89 -26.51 -2.75
C LEU A 448 -26.09 -26.01 -1.93
N PHE A 449 -26.21 -24.70 -1.67
CA PHE A 449 -27.38 -24.15 -0.97
C PHE A 449 -28.67 -24.31 -1.77
N HIS A 450 -28.64 -24.09 -3.09
CA HIS A 450 -29.82 -24.30 -3.94
C HIS A 450 -30.22 -25.79 -4.09
N SER A 451 -29.27 -26.72 -3.94
CA SER A 451 -29.55 -28.16 -3.96
C SER A 451 -30.19 -28.65 -2.66
N ILE A 452 -29.82 -28.06 -1.52
CA ILE A 452 -30.39 -28.42 -0.20
C ILE A 452 -31.83 -27.92 -0.05
N GLU A 453 -32.20 -26.78 -0.63
CA GLU A 453 -33.59 -26.28 -0.60
C GLU A 453 -34.54 -27.09 -1.47
N ARG A 454 -34.08 -27.73 -2.55
CA ARG A 454 -34.92 -28.60 -3.40
C ARG A 454 -35.18 -29.99 -2.82
N HIS A 455 -34.51 -30.36 -1.73
CA HIS A 455 -34.74 -31.64 -1.04
C HIS A 455 -35.61 -31.50 0.23
N LYS A 456 -36.15 -30.31 0.50
CA LYS A 456 -37.09 -30.06 1.61
C LYS A 456 -38.51 -29.71 1.17
N ALA A 457 -38.79 -29.72 -0.13
CA ALA A 457 -40.13 -29.71 -0.71
C ALA A 457 -40.40 -31.08 -1.34
#